data_AF-A0A7Y0HH90-F1
#
_entry.id   AF-A0A7Y0HH90-F1
#
_cell.length_a   1.000
_cell.length_b   1.000
_cell.length_c   1.000
_cell.angle_alpha   90.00
_cell.angle_beta   90.00
_cell.angle_gamma   90.00
#
_symmetry.space_group_name_H-M   'P 1'
#
loop_
_entity.id
_entity.type
_entity.pdbx_description
1 polymer ?
#
loop_
_entity_poly.entity_id
_entity_poly.type
_entity_poly.pdbx_seq_one_letter_code
_entity_poly.pdbx_strand_id
1 'polypeptide(L)'
;MKLLSLDARRVSSRGLRRAICDFCESDPRADTELTPLRAMRSYLEQLAQHTNVYRGLATSLGTVLQIGTPGCIAVGEKGHRLLENAQSAGVIRPDVRFDDIVCMAIAISLATEREASPNGHMAHLVDLSINGIVSGIVSR
;
A
#
# COMPACT_ATOMS: atom_id res chain seq x y z
N MET A 1 31.96 27.17 -13.86
CA MET A 1 30.51 27.36 -13.59
C MET A 1 29.84 25.99 -13.48
N LYS A 2 29.92 25.35 -12.30
CA LYS A 2 29.36 24.02 -12.03
C LYS A 2 28.94 23.99 -10.55
N LEU A 3 27.78 24.54 -10.26
CA LEU A 3 27.11 24.45 -8.96
C LEU A 3 25.67 24.90 -9.21
N LEU A 4 24.73 23.97 -9.02
CA LEU A 4 23.26 24.11 -8.94
C LEU A 4 22.58 22.87 -9.57
N SER A 5 22.88 21.67 -9.06
CA SER A 5 22.01 20.49 -9.31
C SER A 5 22.00 19.46 -8.17
N LEU A 6 22.65 19.77 -7.03
CA LEU A 6 22.76 18.83 -5.92
C LEU A 6 21.70 19.00 -4.81
N ASP A 7 20.93 20.09 -4.80
CA ASP A 7 19.95 20.34 -3.71
C ASP A 7 18.59 19.68 -3.94
N ALA A 8 18.07 19.64 -5.17
CA ALA A 8 16.74 19.07 -5.44
C ALA A 8 16.67 17.55 -5.18
N ARG A 9 17.79 16.82 -5.35
CA ARG A 9 17.87 15.37 -5.06
C ARG A 9 18.10 15.05 -3.58
N ARG A 10 18.68 15.96 -2.80
CA ARG A 10 18.95 15.76 -1.36
C ARG A 10 17.76 16.08 -0.46
N VAL A 11 16.88 16.98 -0.88
CA VAL A 11 15.64 17.29 -0.15
C VAL A 11 14.62 16.15 -0.29
N SER A 12 14.54 15.51 -1.46
CA SER A 12 13.66 14.37 -1.73
C SER A 12 14.04 13.12 -0.91
N SER A 13 15.33 12.81 -0.74
CA SER A 13 15.77 11.64 0.04
C SER A 13 15.61 11.78 1.56
N ARG A 14 15.61 13.01 2.10
CA ARG A 14 15.28 13.27 3.52
C ARG A 14 13.78 13.22 3.77
N GLY A 15 12.96 13.74 2.86
CA GLY A 15 11.50 13.58 2.92
C GLY A 15 11.08 12.11 2.82
N LEU A 16 11.74 11.34 1.94
CA LEU A 16 11.51 9.92 1.74
C LEU A 16 11.91 9.06 2.95
N ARG A 17 13.04 9.35 3.60
CA ARG A 17 13.43 8.69 4.86
C ARG A 17 12.46 8.99 6.00
N ARG A 18 11.93 10.22 6.07
CA ARG A 18 10.99 10.63 7.11
C ARG A 18 9.62 9.97 6.93
N ALA A 19 9.10 9.93 5.71
CA ALA A 19 7.83 9.26 5.42
C ALA A 19 7.87 7.74 5.71
N ILE A 20 8.99 7.08 5.44
CA ILE A 20 9.19 5.65 5.76
C ILE A 20 9.32 5.44 7.27
N CYS A 21 10.02 6.33 8.00
CA CYS A 21 10.10 6.27 9.46
C CYS A 21 8.75 6.58 10.13
N ASP A 22 8.02 7.60 9.67
CA ASP A 22 6.68 7.94 10.17
C ASP A 22 5.68 6.79 9.91
N PHE A 23 5.83 6.07 8.79
CA PHE A 23 5.06 4.86 8.47
C PHE A 23 5.39 3.69 9.42
N CYS A 24 6.67 3.44 9.69
CA CYS A 24 7.11 2.39 10.62
C CYS A 24 6.86 2.74 12.11
N GLU A 25 6.81 4.03 12.47
CA GLU A 25 6.54 4.54 13.82
C GLU A 25 5.05 4.71 14.13
N SER A 26 4.14 4.46 13.17
CA SER A 26 2.72 4.41 13.46
C SER A 26 2.41 3.32 14.49
N ASP A 27 2.00 3.75 15.68
CA ASP A 27 1.84 2.95 16.91
C ASP A 27 1.03 1.65 16.63
N PRO A 28 1.54 0.46 16.98
CA PRO A 28 0.80 -0.80 16.93
C PRO A 28 -0.56 -0.76 17.65
N ARG A 29 -0.77 0.21 18.54
CA ARG A 29 -2.03 0.43 19.27
C ARG A 29 -3.06 1.25 18.48
N ALA A 30 -2.67 2.03 17.47
CA ALA A 30 -3.62 2.73 16.61
C ALA A 30 -4.45 1.77 15.75
N ASP A 31 -3.96 0.54 15.53
CA ASP A 31 -4.71 -0.54 14.87
C ASP A 31 -5.81 -1.16 15.74
N THR A 32 -5.86 -0.88 17.06
CA THR A 32 -6.87 -1.49 17.95
C THR A 32 -8.22 -0.77 17.96
N GLU A 33 -8.31 0.48 17.49
CA GLU A 33 -9.58 1.23 17.42
C GLU A 33 -10.29 1.13 16.05
N LEU A 34 -9.60 0.69 15.00
CA LEU A 34 -10.20 0.41 13.69
C LEU A 34 -10.64 -1.05 13.62
N THR A 35 -11.86 -1.32 13.16
CA THR A 35 -12.28 -2.71 12.89
C THR A 35 -11.28 -3.37 11.93
N PRO A 36 -10.98 -4.69 12.05
CA PRO A 36 -9.95 -5.33 11.24
C PRO A 36 -10.08 -5.09 9.72
N LEU A 37 -11.32 -5.01 9.22
CA LEU A 37 -11.61 -4.66 7.83
C LEU A 37 -11.19 -3.23 7.47
N ARG A 38 -11.44 -2.25 8.35
CA ARG A 38 -11.04 -0.85 8.16
C ARG A 38 -9.52 -0.68 8.19
N ALA A 39 -8.84 -1.40 9.08
CA ALA A 39 -7.38 -1.41 9.12
C ALA A 39 -6.80 -1.96 7.81
N MET A 40 -7.36 -3.05 7.29
CA MET A 40 -6.94 -3.63 6.01
C MET A 40 -7.22 -2.70 4.82
N ARG A 41 -8.39 -2.07 4.78
CA ARG A 41 -8.74 -1.04 3.77
C ARG A 41 -7.73 0.10 3.78
N SER A 42 -7.46 0.64 4.97
CA SER A 42 -6.52 1.75 5.16
C SER A 42 -5.11 1.37 4.72
N TYR A 43 -4.67 0.14 5.03
CA TYR A 43 -3.39 -0.38 4.56
C TYR A 43 -3.31 -0.45 3.03
N LEU A 44 -4.33 -1.01 2.37
CA LEU A 44 -4.36 -1.12 0.91
C LEU A 44 -4.37 0.25 0.23
N GLU A 45 -5.14 1.20 0.75
CA GLU A 45 -5.19 2.58 0.25
C GLU A 45 -3.83 3.26 0.36
N GLN A 46 -3.18 3.18 1.52
CA GLN A 46 -1.87 3.77 1.74
C GLN A 46 -0.79 3.11 0.87
N LEU A 47 -0.85 1.79 0.68
CA LEU A 47 0.08 1.05 -0.18
C LEU A 47 -0.07 1.48 -1.65
N ALA A 48 -1.30 1.62 -2.14
CA ALA A 48 -1.58 2.13 -3.48
C ALA A 48 -1.11 3.59 -3.64
N GLN A 49 -1.37 4.46 -2.67
CA GLN A 49 -0.88 5.85 -2.71
C GLN A 49 0.65 5.92 -2.78
N HIS A 50 1.35 5.12 -1.97
CA HIS A 50 2.81 5.08 -1.94
C HIS A 50 3.42 4.55 -3.24
N THR A 51 2.76 3.59 -3.88
CA THR A 51 3.25 2.97 -5.11
C THR A 51 2.88 3.76 -6.36
N ASN A 52 1.82 4.57 -6.32
CA ASN A 52 1.39 5.47 -7.41
C ASN A 52 2.33 6.66 -7.65
N VAL A 53 3.17 7.04 -6.68
CA VAL A 53 4.15 8.14 -6.83
C VAL A 53 5.23 7.80 -7.88
N TYR A 54 5.45 6.51 -8.13
CA TYR A 54 6.37 6.02 -9.14
C TYR A 54 5.68 5.94 -10.51
N ARG A 55 5.45 7.09 -11.15
CA ARG A 55 5.01 7.14 -12.56
C ARG A 55 5.98 6.32 -13.43
N GLY A 56 5.44 5.46 -14.28
CA GLY A 56 6.26 4.55 -15.09
C GLY A 56 6.68 3.27 -14.36
N LEU A 57 5.94 2.88 -13.31
CA LEU A 57 6.14 1.62 -12.58
C LEU A 57 6.18 0.41 -13.54
N ALA A 58 5.33 0.40 -14.58
CA ALA A 58 5.36 -0.63 -15.63
C ALA A 58 6.71 -0.71 -16.39
N THR A 59 7.46 0.39 -16.47
CA THR A 59 8.79 0.44 -17.09
C THR A 59 9.92 0.10 -16.11
N SER A 60 9.73 0.31 -14.80
CA SER A 60 10.76 0.14 -13.76
C SER A 60 10.65 -1.14 -12.93
N LEU A 61 9.48 -1.79 -12.86
CA LEU A 61 9.23 -2.95 -11.99
C LEU A 61 9.97 -4.22 -12.44
N GLY A 62 10.33 -4.30 -13.72
CA GLY A 62 11.17 -5.39 -14.24
C GLY A 62 12.59 -5.42 -13.64
N THR A 63 13.04 -4.37 -12.95
CA THR A 63 14.40 -4.25 -12.42
C THR A 63 14.50 -4.02 -10.92
N VAL A 64 13.45 -3.49 -10.25
CA VAL A 64 13.56 -2.99 -8.86
C VAL A 64 13.11 -4.00 -7.78
N LEU A 65 12.27 -4.98 -8.11
CA LEU A 65 11.73 -5.93 -7.11
C LEU A 65 12.74 -6.91 -6.50
N GLN A 66 14.03 -6.86 -6.87
CA GLN A 66 15.08 -7.66 -6.22
C GLN A 66 15.71 -7.00 -4.98
N ILE A 67 15.38 -5.75 -4.67
CA ILE A 67 16.05 -5.02 -3.58
C ILE A 67 15.11 -4.95 -2.38
N GLY A 68 15.08 -6.02 -1.59
CA GLY A 68 14.33 -6.12 -0.34
C GLY A 68 14.83 -5.11 0.71
N THR A 69 14.43 -3.84 0.57
CA THR A 69 14.81 -2.80 1.54
C THR A 69 14.11 -3.02 2.88
N PRO A 70 14.69 -2.55 4.01
CA PRO A 70 14.05 -2.66 5.32
C PRO A 70 12.63 -2.09 5.38
N GLY A 71 12.35 -1.03 4.61
CA GLY A 71 11.00 -0.46 4.49
C GLY A 71 10.02 -1.42 3.83
N CYS A 72 10.43 -2.10 2.75
CA CYS A 72 9.59 -3.11 2.08
C CYS A 72 9.27 -4.29 3.00
N ILE A 73 10.25 -4.73 3.81
CA ILE A 73 10.06 -5.81 4.79
C ILE A 73 9.03 -5.39 5.86
N ALA A 74 9.18 -4.21 6.45
CA ALA A 74 8.26 -3.69 7.47
C ALA A 74 6.83 -3.49 6.92
N VAL A 75 6.69 -2.97 5.69
CA VAL A 75 5.40 -2.87 4.98
C VAL A 75 4.77 -4.25 4.81
N GLY A 76 5.58 -5.26 4.46
CA GLY A 76 5.13 -6.65 4.31
C GLY A 76 4.64 -7.25 5.64
N GLU A 77 5.44 -7.17 6.69
CA GLU A 77 5.09 -7.70 8.03
C GLU A 77 3.81 -7.06 8.59
N LYS A 78 3.65 -5.74 8.44
CA LYS A 78 2.43 -5.04 8.83
C LYS A 78 1.22 -5.56 8.07
N GLY A 79 1.34 -5.70 6.74
CA GLY A 79 0.25 -6.21 5.90
C GLY A 79 -0.15 -7.65 6.22
N HIS A 80 0.84 -8.53 6.44
CA HIS A 80 0.60 -9.91 6.90
C HIS A 80 -0.20 -9.95 8.19
N ARG A 81 0.23 -9.20 9.22
CA ARG A 81 -0.48 -9.15 10.51
C ARG A 81 -1.91 -8.64 10.38
N LEU A 82 -2.14 -7.62 9.56
CA LEU A 82 -3.49 -7.07 9.34
C LEU A 82 -4.41 -8.07 8.63
N LEU A 83 -3.90 -8.78 7.62
CA LEU A 83 -4.64 -9.82 6.93
C LEU A 83 -4.99 -10.98 7.87
N GLU A 84 -4.03 -11.48 8.64
CA GLU A 84 -4.24 -12.54 9.63
C GLU A 84 -5.28 -12.15 10.67
N ASN A 85 -5.23 -10.91 11.18
CA ASN A 85 -6.22 -10.39 12.12
C ASN A 85 -7.62 -10.32 11.50
N ALA A 86 -7.74 -9.87 10.26
CA ALA A 86 -9.02 -9.75 9.56
C ALA A 86 -9.63 -11.12 9.20
N GLN A 87 -8.79 -12.09 8.84
CA GLN A 87 -9.21 -13.47 8.59
C GLN A 87 -9.62 -14.16 9.90
N SER A 88 -8.85 -13.98 10.97
CA SER A 88 -9.17 -14.52 12.30
C SER A 88 -10.47 -13.94 12.87
N ALA A 89 -10.78 -12.68 12.55
CA ALA A 89 -12.06 -12.05 12.89
C ALA A 89 -13.22 -12.46 11.97
N GLY A 90 -12.97 -13.30 10.95
CA GLY A 90 -13.98 -13.78 10.01
C GLY A 90 -14.53 -12.73 9.04
N VAL A 91 -13.89 -11.57 8.92
CA VAL A 91 -14.36 -10.46 8.07
C VAL A 91 -13.75 -10.48 6.65
N ILE A 92 -12.63 -11.18 6.46
CA ILE A 92 -12.01 -11.45 5.16
C ILE A 92 -11.95 -12.96 4.92
N ARG A 93 -12.19 -13.40 3.69
CA ARG A 93 -12.13 -14.81 3.28
C ARG A 93 -10.72 -15.42 3.52
N PRO A 94 -10.64 -16.67 4.02
CA PRO A 94 -9.37 -17.27 4.44
C PRO A 94 -8.44 -17.68 3.28
N ASP A 95 -8.96 -17.73 2.05
CA ASP A 95 -8.19 -18.11 0.86
C ASP A 95 -7.49 -16.93 0.17
N VAL A 96 -7.74 -15.69 0.62
CA VAL A 96 -7.00 -14.51 0.16
C VAL A 96 -5.59 -14.52 0.73
N ARG A 97 -4.60 -14.35 -0.15
CA ARG A 97 -3.18 -14.31 0.20
C ARG A 97 -2.70 -12.87 0.27
N PHE A 98 -1.63 -12.64 1.03
CA PHE A 98 -0.97 -11.33 1.06
C PHE A 98 -0.49 -10.89 -0.33
N ASP A 99 -0.02 -11.83 -1.15
CA ASP A 99 0.37 -11.58 -2.55
C ASP A 99 -0.77 -10.98 -3.38
N ASP A 100 -2.03 -11.38 -3.13
CA ASP A 100 -3.20 -10.83 -3.82
C ASP A 100 -3.41 -9.36 -3.44
N ILE A 101 -3.19 -9.01 -2.16
CA ILE A 101 -3.28 -7.64 -1.65
C ILE A 101 -2.23 -6.74 -2.31
N VAL A 102 -0.99 -7.22 -2.39
CA VAL A 102 0.11 -6.50 -3.06
C VAL A 102 -0.21 -6.32 -4.55
N CYS A 103 -0.71 -7.37 -5.21
CA CYS A 103 -1.12 -7.32 -6.61
C CYS A 103 -2.22 -6.27 -6.83
N MET A 104 -3.24 -6.22 -5.96
CA MET A 104 -4.30 -5.21 -6.02
C MET A 104 -3.76 -3.79 -5.83
N ALA A 105 -2.85 -3.56 -4.87
CA ALA A 105 -2.25 -2.24 -4.67
C ALA A 105 -1.50 -1.76 -5.92
N ILE A 106 -0.78 -2.66 -6.59
CA ILE A 106 -0.08 -2.37 -7.86
C ILE A 106 -1.09 -2.08 -8.97
N ALA A 107 -2.14 -2.90 -9.11
CA ALA A 107 -3.17 -2.71 -10.13
C ALA A 107 -3.89 -1.36 -9.99
N ILE A 108 -4.25 -0.98 -8.76
CA ILE A 108 -4.90 0.31 -8.45
C ILE A 108 -3.97 1.48 -8.78
N SER A 109 -2.69 1.36 -8.43
CA SER A 109 -1.69 2.38 -8.73
C SER A 109 -1.51 2.56 -10.23
N LEU A 110 -1.40 1.46 -10.99
CA LEU A 110 -1.32 1.50 -12.45
C LEU A 110 -2.58 2.09 -13.10
N ALA A 111 -3.77 1.73 -12.58
CA ALA A 111 -5.03 2.23 -13.10
C ALA A 111 -5.19 3.75 -12.93
N THR A 112 -4.60 4.31 -11.86
CA THR A 112 -4.75 5.73 -11.50
C THR A 112 -3.53 6.58 -11.83
N GLU A 113 -2.44 6.00 -12.37
CA GLU A 113 -1.13 6.66 -12.54
C GLU A 113 -1.17 7.94 -13.40
N ARG A 114 -2.10 7.99 -14.37
CA ARG A 114 -2.19 9.06 -15.38
C ARG A 114 -3.20 10.14 -15.03
N GLU A 115 -3.94 9.98 -13.95
CA GLU A 115 -5.00 10.90 -13.59
C GLU A 115 -4.42 12.20 -13.01
N ALA A 116 -5.08 13.31 -13.30
CA ALA A 116 -4.71 14.60 -12.72
C ALA A 116 -5.05 14.67 -11.22
N SER A 117 -6.05 13.90 -10.76
CA SER A 117 -6.53 13.86 -9.39
C SER A 117 -6.92 12.43 -8.97
N PRO A 118 -5.94 11.53 -8.75
CA PRO A 118 -6.16 10.09 -8.62
C PRO A 118 -6.84 9.64 -7.31
N ASN A 119 -6.81 10.46 -6.26
CA ASN A 119 -7.19 10.04 -4.91
C ASN A 119 -8.63 9.50 -4.80
N GLY A 120 -9.59 10.15 -5.47
CA GLY A 120 -10.99 9.72 -5.44
C GLY A 120 -11.22 8.38 -6.12
N HIS A 121 -10.61 8.18 -7.30
CA HIS A 121 -10.73 6.92 -8.02
C HIS A 121 -9.96 5.79 -7.33
N MET A 122 -8.78 6.10 -6.78
CA MET A 122 -8.01 5.17 -5.97
C MET A 122 -8.81 4.67 -4.76
N ALA A 123 -9.41 5.57 -3.97
CA ALA A 123 -10.25 5.19 -2.84
C ALA A 123 -11.44 4.30 -3.28
N HIS A 124 -12.05 4.63 -4.42
CA HIS A 124 -13.13 3.81 -4.99
C HIS A 124 -12.67 2.40 -5.38
N LEU A 125 -11.51 2.26 -6.04
CA LEU A 125 -10.98 0.95 -6.41
C LEU A 125 -10.55 0.14 -5.18
N VAL A 126 -10.01 0.80 -4.15
CA VAL A 126 -9.73 0.16 -2.85
C VAL A 126 -11.01 -0.39 -2.24
N ASP A 127 -12.09 0.41 -2.22
CA ASP A 127 -13.38 -0.04 -1.71
C ASP A 127 -13.94 -1.22 -2.51
N LEU A 128 -13.85 -1.17 -3.84
CA LEU A 128 -14.27 -2.26 -4.71
C LEU A 128 -13.49 -3.56 -4.43
N SER A 129 -12.16 -3.46 -4.32
CA SER A 129 -11.27 -4.58 -4.00
C SER A 129 -11.54 -5.18 -2.63
N ILE A 130 -11.66 -4.34 -1.58
CA ILE A 130 -11.93 -4.80 -0.22
C ILE A 130 -13.30 -5.48 -0.13
N ASN A 131 -14.34 -4.88 -0.72
CA ASN A 131 -15.67 -5.50 -0.74
C ASN A 131 -15.66 -6.87 -1.43
N GLY A 132 -14.85 -7.05 -2.49
CA GLY A 132 -14.73 -8.33 -3.20
C GLY A 132 -14.09 -9.48 -2.40
N ILE A 133 -13.44 -9.18 -1.27
CA ILE A 133 -12.77 -10.17 -0.40
C ILE A 133 -13.42 -10.34 0.97
N VAL A 134 -14.50 -9.61 1.26
CA VAL A 134 -15.28 -9.77 2.50
C VAL A 134 -15.90 -11.17 2.56
N SER A 135 -15.82 -11.81 3.73
CA SER A 135 -16.49 -13.09 3.98
C SER A 135 -18.01 -12.88 3.98
N GLY A 136 -18.73 -13.46 3.02
CA GLY A 136 -20.21 -13.43 2.99
C GLY A 136 -20.90 -12.99 1.69
N ILE A 137 -20.18 -12.75 0.58
CA ILE A 137 -20.82 -12.39 -0.71
C ILE A 137 -21.21 -13.62 -1.55
N VAL A 138 -20.69 -14.82 -1.25
CA VAL A 138 -21.03 -16.04 -1.99
C VAL A 138 -21.90 -16.97 -1.13
N SER A 139 -23.19 -16.65 -1.08
CA SER A 139 -24.25 -17.66 -1.01
C SER A 139 -24.85 -17.77 -2.41
N ARG A 140 -24.29 -18.63 -3.26
CA ARG A 140 -24.94 -19.16 -4.46
C ARG A 140 -24.47 -20.59 -4.70
#